data_AF-A0A6I0F7Q2-F1
#
_entry.id   AF-A0A6I0F7Q2-F1
#
_cell.length_a   1.000
_cell.length_b   1.000
_cell.length_c   1.000
_cell.angle_alpha   90.00
_cell.angle_beta   90.00
_cell.angle_gamma   90.00
#
_symmetry.space_group_name_H-M   'P 1'
#
loop_
_entity.id
_entity.type
_entity.pdbx_description
1 polymer ?
#
loop_
_entity_poly.entity_id
_entity_poly.type
_entity_poly.pdbx_seq_one_letter_code
_entity_poly.pdbx_strand_id
1 'polypeptide(L)'
;MKKIGEKSDVVNKKSKIIIVLLILLFILAIPVIYFYAVAEFFHYLGEGMDIREGEEIVKTSLGDEFLVDYIGGNFPDLSTNIAIYDEHNNRLIMYILEDYYETPEFNAVINVKDLRVYQIELINKFNDSIIGASDILIYKVENKAFDGISVRYSIRDLTGYVYYEEKHDMADVITVAKTLVEKKEWEWIMAFGDFLVEAGDDEILNILQRYAGGDFTEEELKINKDSIITTRHIQDFAIRVLAEPRNGK
;
A
#
# COMPACT_ATOMS: atom_id res chain seq x y z
N MET A 1 55.73 50.77 -35.14
CA MET A 1 55.01 49.94 -34.16
C MET A 1 53.53 49.81 -34.55
N LYS A 2 53.17 48.92 -35.49
CA LYS A 2 51.76 48.78 -35.96
C LYS A 2 51.32 47.34 -36.31
N LYS A 3 52.07 46.31 -35.88
CA LYS A 3 51.82 44.89 -36.23
C LYS A 3 51.27 44.01 -35.09
N ILE A 4 50.98 44.60 -33.92
CA ILE A 4 50.51 43.83 -32.74
C ILE A 4 48.97 43.82 -32.64
N GLY A 5 48.26 44.81 -33.21
CA GLY A 5 46.78 44.89 -33.16
C GLY A 5 46.03 43.93 -34.09
N GLU A 6 46.48 43.73 -35.34
CA GLU A 6 45.77 42.91 -36.34
C GLU A 6 45.71 41.42 -35.98
N LYS A 7 46.70 40.89 -35.24
CA LYS A 7 46.66 39.48 -34.80
C LYS A 7 45.59 39.24 -33.73
N SER A 8 45.25 40.23 -32.91
CA SER A 8 44.26 40.11 -31.84
C SER A 8 42.83 39.99 -32.41
N ASP A 9 42.49 40.82 -33.41
CA ASP A 9 41.16 40.84 -34.03
C ASP A 9 40.86 39.58 -34.86
N VAL A 10 41.87 39.03 -35.53
CA VAL A 10 41.72 37.78 -36.31
C VAL A 10 41.50 36.58 -35.39
N VAL A 11 42.19 36.52 -34.25
CA VAL A 11 41.99 35.47 -33.23
C VAL A 11 40.58 35.60 -32.63
N ASN A 12 40.12 36.81 -32.33
CA ASN A 12 38.77 37.07 -31.79
C ASN A 12 37.67 36.66 -32.79
N LYS A 13 37.84 36.95 -34.09
CA LYS A 13 36.88 36.55 -35.14
C LYS A 13 36.81 35.02 -35.32
N LYS A 14 37.94 34.32 -35.28
CA LYS A 14 37.98 32.85 -35.35
C LYS A 14 37.30 32.20 -34.14
N SER A 15 37.55 32.70 -32.93
CA SER A 15 36.89 32.21 -31.72
C SER A 15 35.37 32.41 -31.77
N LYS A 16 34.89 33.56 -32.27
CA LYS A 16 33.44 33.80 -32.44
C LYS A 16 32.79 32.83 -33.43
N ILE A 17 33.46 32.53 -34.55
CA ILE A 17 32.96 31.55 -35.53
C ILE A 17 32.88 30.15 -34.91
N ILE A 18 33.90 29.73 -34.16
CA ILE A 18 33.91 28.43 -33.47
C ILE A 18 32.76 28.33 -32.46
N ILE A 19 32.52 29.38 -31.67
CA ILE A 19 31.41 29.41 -30.70
C ILE A 19 30.05 29.28 -31.40
N VAL A 20 29.83 30.00 -32.49
CA VAL A 20 28.58 29.91 -33.27
C VAL A 20 28.38 28.50 -33.84
N LEU A 21 29.44 27.87 -34.35
CA LEU A 21 29.37 26.50 -34.85
C LEU A 21 29.05 25.48 -33.74
N LEU A 22 29.62 25.66 -32.54
CA LEU A 22 29.29 24.80 -31.39
C LEU A 22 27.82 24.96 -30.97
N ILE A 23 27.32 26.19 -30.91
CA ILE A 23 25.90 26.44 -30.59
C ILE A 23 24.98 25.77 -31.61
N LEU A 24 25.27 25.91 -32.91
CA LEU A 24 24.50 25.25 -33.96
C LEU A 24 24.55 23.72 -33.84
N LEU A 25 25.72 23.15 -33.52
CA LEU A 25 25.86 21.72 -33.27
C LEU A 25 25.01 21.28 -32.08
N PHE A 26 25.00 22.01 -30.97
CA PHE A 26 24.16 21.71 -29.81
C PHE A 26 22.67 21.79 -30.12
N ILE A 27 22.23 22.83 -30.84
CA ILE A 27 20.83 22.98 -31.24
C ILE A 27 20.38 21.83 -32.13
N LEU A 28 21.26 21.29 -32.98
CA LEU A 28 20.96 20.13 -33.83
C LEU A 28 21.08 18.80 -33.08
N ALA A 29 21.98 18.68 -32.11
CA ALA A 29 22.20 17.44 -31.35
C ALA A 29 21.08 17.16 -30.34
N ILE A 30 20.53 18.19 -29.68
CA ILE A 30 19.51 18.03 -28.63
C ILE A 30 18.25 17.31 -29.16
N PRO A 31 17.64 17.69 -30.30
CA PRO A 31 16.49 16.97 -30.84
C PRO A 31 16.81 15.52 -31.18
N VAL A 32 18.00 15.24 -31.73
CA VAL A 32 18.41 13.87 -32.09
C VAL A 32 18.53 13.00 -30.84
N ILE A 33 19.17 13.50 -29.78
CA ILE A 33 19.27 12.80 -28.49
C ILE A 33 17.88 12.60 -27.88
N TYR A 34 17.02 13.62 -27.93
CA TYR A 34 15.65 13.52 -27.43
C TYR A 34 14.85 12.45 -28.19
N PHE A 35 14.85 12.48 -29.53
CA PHE A 35 14.16 11.48 -30.35
C PHE A 35 14.71 10.08 -30.13
N TYR A 36 16.03 9.93 -29.99
CA TYR A 36 16.64 8.65 -29.65
C TYR A 36 16.19 8.15 -28.28
N ALA A 37 16.23 8.99 -27.25
CA ALA A 37 15.76 8.63 -25.90
C ALA A 37 14.27 8.27 -25.87
N VAL A 38 13.44 9.00 -26.61
CA VAL A 38 12.00 8.72 -26.74
C VAL A 38 11.75 7.41 -27.49
N ALA A 39 12.47 7.18 -28.59
CA ALA A 39 12.36 5.94 -29.36
C ALA A 39 12.80 4.72 -28.54
N GLU A 40 13.93 4.81 -27.84
CA GLU A 40 14.39 3.78 -26.90
C GLU A 40 13.38 3.56 -25.77
N PHE A 41 12.83 4.62 -25.19
CA PHE A 41 11.78 4.51 -24.16
C PHE A 41 10.54 3.77 -24.68
N PHE A 42 10.05 4.09 -25.88
CA PHE A 42 8.89 3.41 -26.46
C PHE A 42 9.20 1.98 -26.92
N HIS A 43 10.40 1.72 -27.43
CA HIS A 43 10.85 0.38 -27.75
C HIS A 43 10.95 -0.48 -26.49
N TYR A 44 11.48 0.08 -25.40
CA TYR A 44 11.56 -0.58 -24.10
C TYR A 44 10.18 -0.82 -23.48
N LEU A 45 9.25 0.13 -23.62
CA LEU A 45 7.83 -0.08 -23.28
C LEU A 45 7.21 -1.20 -24.14
N GLY A 46 7.54 -1.29 -25.42
CA GLY A 46 6.93 -2.26 -26.34
C GLY A 46 7.47 -3.70 -26.22
N GLU A 47 8.79 -3.87 -26.03
CA GLU A 47 9.46 -5.17 -26.02
C GLU A 47 9.92 -5.61 -24.62
N GLY A 48 10.07 -4.68 -23.67
CA GLY A 48 10.53 -4.96 -22.31
C GLY A 48 9.40 -5.28 -21.32
N MET A 49 8.15 -4.95 -21.64
CA MET A 49 6.99 -5.21 -20.78
C MET A 49 6.49 -6.64 -20.92
N ASP A 50 6.86 -7.53 -19.98
CA ASP A 50 6.16 -8.82 -19.80
C ASP A 50 4.82 -8.52 -19.12
N ILE A 51 3.81 -8.20 -19.95
CA ILE A 51 2.45 -7.98 -19.46
C ILE A 51 1.80 -9.35 -19.29
N ARG A 52 1.48 -9.69 -18.04
CA ARG A 52 0.70 -10.89 -17.71
C ARG A 52 -0.67 -10.47 -17.25
N GLU A 53 -1.67 -10.83 -18.01
CA GLU A 53 -3.07 -10.60 -17.66
C GLU A 53 -3.79 -11.94 -17.51
N GLY A 54 -4.80 -11.98 -16.66
CA GLY A 54 -5.62 -13.17 -16.49
C GLY A 54 -6.71 -13.00 -15.45
N GLU A 55 -7.61 -13.97 -15.45
CA GLU A 55 -8.72 -14.08 -14.54
C GLU A 55 -8.70 -15.46 -13.90
N GLU A 56 -8.91 -15.53 -12.58
CA GLU A 56 -8.97 -16.77 -11.82
C GLU A 56 -10.15 -16.77 -10.85
N ILE A 57 -10.88 -17.88 -10.76
CA ILE A 57 -11.90 -18.07 -9.73
C ILE A 57 -11.24 -18.73 -8.53
N VAL A 58 -11.19 -18.01 -7.41
CA VAL A 58 -10.66 -18.51 -6.16
C VAL A 58 -11.82 -18.96 -5.27
N LYS A 59 -11.79 -20.24 -4.87
CA LYS A 59 -12.78 -20.83 -3.97
C LYS A 59 -12.20 -20.94 -2.56
N THR A 60 -12.88 -20.30 -1.60
CA THR A 60 -12.46 -20.30 -0.20
C THR A 60 -12.78 -21.62 0.51
N SER A 61 -12.21 -21.80 1.71
CA SER A 61 -12.48 -22.95 2.58
C SER A 61 -13.94 -23.08 3.02
N LEU A 62 -14.72 -21.99 2.98
CA LEU A 62 -16.16 -21.99 3.31
C LEU A 62 -17.05 -22.14 2.09
N GLY A 63 -16.47 -22.28 0.89
CA GLY A 63 -17.17 -22.52 -0.36
C GLY A 63 -17.59 -21.28 -1.13
N ASP A 64 -17.33 -20.08 -0.61
CA ASP A 64 -17.52 -18.83 -1.36
C ASP A 64 -16.50 -18.74 -2.50
N GLU A 65 -16.92 -18.10 -3.59
CA GLU A 65 -16.13 -17.96 -4.82
C GLU A 65 -15.94 -16.47 -5.13
N PHE A 66 -14.71 -16.10 -5.47
CA PHE A 66 -14.31 -14.75 -5.84
C PHE A 66 -13.61 -14.80 -7.20
N LEU A 67 -13.91 -13.82 -8.06
CA LEU A 67 -13.15 -13.63 -9.30
C LEU A 67 -11.98 -12.69 -8.99
N VAL A 68 -10.78 -13.14 -9.32
CA VAL A 68 -9.53 -12.37 -9.20
C VAL A 68 -9.05 -12.05 -10.61
N ASP A 69 -9.10 -10.77 -10.97
CA ASP A 69 -8.55 -10.22 -12.21
C ASP A 69 -7.19 -9.60 -11.90
N TYR A 70 -6.18 -9.89 -12.71
CA TYR A 70 -4.83 -9.38 -12.50
C TYR A 70 -4.18 -8.90 -13.80
N ILE A 71 -3.44 -7.80 -13.69
CA ILE A 71 -2.64 -7.22 -14.77
C ILE A 71 -1.27 -6.87 -14.20
N GLY A 72 -0.29 -7.71 -14.51
CA GLY A 72 1.12 -7.59 -14.16
C GLY A 72 1.95 -6.94 -15.24
N GLY A 73 2.99 -6.22 -14.83
CA GLY A 73 4.03 -5.66 -15.70
C GLY A 73 5.34 -5.48 -14.94
N ASN A 74 6.45 -5.33 -15.66
CA ASN A 74 7.80 -5.25 -15.10
C ASN A 74 8.50 -3.89 -15.35
N PHE A 75 7.72 -2.85 -15.68
CA PHE A 75 8.25 -1.51 -15.99
C PHE A 75 7.35 -0.38 -15.44
N PRO A 76 7.92 0.69 -14.85
CA PRO A 76 9.35 0.87 -14.53
C PRO A 76 9.86 -0.11 -13.47
N ASP A 77 8.96 -0.65 -12.65
CA ASP A 77 9.21 -1.64 -11.63
C ASP A 77 8.23 -2.82 -11.77
N LEU A 78 8.57 -3.98 -11.21
CA LEU A 78 7.68 -5.14 -11.16
C LEU A 78 6.46 -4.82 -10.30
N SER A 79 5.28 -4.88 -10.90
CA SER A 79 4.02 -4.70 -10.20
C SER A 79 2.88 -5.46 -10.86
N THR A 80 1.94 -5.92 -10.05
CA THR A 80 0.70 -6.55 -10.46
C THR A 80 -0.47 -5.81 -9.84
N ASN A 81 -1.35 -5.25 -10.68
CA ASN A 81 -2.63 -4.73 -10.24
C ASN A 81 -3.60 -5.91 -10.12
N ILE A 82 -4.26 -6.03 -8.96
CA ILE A 82 -5.19 -7.11 -8.68
C ILE A 82 -6.53 -6.47 -8.29
N ALA A 83 -7.61 -6.94 -8.92
CA ALA A 83 -8.98 -6.58 -8.58
C ALA A 83 -9.77 -7.84 -8.20
N ILE A 84 -10.51 -7.76 -7.10
CA ILE A 84 -11.33 -8.86 -6.60
C ILE A 84 -12.80 -8.51 -6.76
N TYR A 85 -13.59 -9.45 -7.26
CA TYR A 85 -15.01 -9.32 -7.48
C TYR A 85 -15.80 -10.43 -6.78
N ASP A 86 -17.05 -10.14 -6.42
CA ASP A 86 -17.99 -11.15 -5.95
C ASP A 86 -18.59 -11.98 -7.10
N GLU A 87 -19.44 -12.95 -6.75
CA GLU A 87 -20.18 -13.79 -7.71
C GLU A 87 -21.11 -13.03 -8.67
N HIS A 88 -21.35 -11.74 -8.42
CA HIS A 88 -22.19 -10.85 -9.23
C HIS A 88 -21.36 -9.84 -10.05
N ASN A 89 -20.03 -10.01 -10.10
CA ASN A 89 -19.08 -9.10 -10.73
C ASN A 89 -19.08 -7.68 -10.13
N ASN A 90 -19.50 -7.51 -8.87
CA ASN A 90 -19.26 -6.27 -8.14
C ASN A 90 -17.81 -6.28 -7.65
N ARG A 91 -17.06 -5.24 -8.00
CA ARG A 91 -15.68 -5.08 -7.52
C ARG A 91 -15.71 -4.80 -6.02
N LEU A 92 -15.06 -5.66 -5.25
CA LEU A 92 -14.94 -5.56 -3.80
C LEU A 92 -13.75 -4.68 -3.42
N ILE A 93 -12.61 -4.90 -4.08
CA ILE A 93 -11.37 -4.18 -3.78
C ILE A 93 -10.36 -4.28 -4.92
N MET A 94 -9.42 -3.35 -4.93
CA MET A 94 -8.27 -3.35 -5.83
C MET A 94 -7.00 -3.02 -5.04
N TYR A 95 -5.91 -3.71 -5.33
CA TYR A 95 -4.60 -3.45 -4.72
C TYR A 95 -3.47 -3.69 -5.72
N ILE A 96 -2.27 -3.23 -5.36
CA ILE A 96 -1.06 -3.39 -6.15
C ILE A 96 -0.08 -4.26 -5.37
N LEU A 97 0.42 -5.31 -6.00
CA LEU A 97 1.47 -6.17 -5.52
C LEU A 97 2.79 -5.78 -6.21
N GLU A 98 3.87 -5.56 -5.47
CA GLU A 98 5.20 -5.29 -6.04
C GLU A 98 5.95 -6.59 -6.42
N ASP A 99 5.23 -7.53 -7.05
CA ASP A 99 5.74 -8.83 -7.47
C ASP A 99 4.86 -9.39 -8.62
N TYR A 100 5.22 -10.56 -9.14
CA TYR A 100 4.36 -11.33 -10.04
C TYR A 100 3.09 -11.81 -9.33
N TYR A 101 2.01 -11.93 -10.10
CA TYR A 101 0.78 -12.54 -9.60
C TYR A 101 1.04 -13.96 -9.10
N GLU A 102 0.63 -14.21 -7.86
CA GLU A 102 0.39 -15.52 -7.29
C GLU A 102 -1.05 -15.55 -6.80
N THR A 103 -1.72 -16.70 -6.94
CA THR A 103 -3.10 -16.87 -6.48
C THR A 103 -3.19 -16.53 -4.99
N PRO A 104 -3.95 -15.50 -4.59
CA PRO A 104 -4.00 -15.08 -3.20
C PRO A 104 -4.71 -16.13 -2.34
N GLU A 105 -4.21 -16.33 -1.11
CA GLU A 105 -4.85 -17.18 -0.12
C GLU A 105 -5.90 -16.37 0.66
N PHE A 106 -7.15 -16.84 0.66
CA PHE A 106 -8.25 -16.22 1.39
C PHE A 106 -8.44 -16.93 2.74
N ASN A 107 -7.77 -16.41 3.77
CA ASN A 107 -7.82 -16.97 5.12
C ASN A 107 -9.09 -16.52 5.85
N ALA A 108 -9.95 -17.46 6.23
CA ALA A 108 -11.14 -17.15 7.01
C ALA A 108 -10.73 -16.80 8.45
N VAL A 109 -10.68 -15.51 8.79
CA VAL A 109 -10.30 -15.02 10.12
C VAL A 109 -11.48 -14.88 11.06
N ILE A 110 -12.67 -14.64 10.52
CA ILE A 110 -13.94 -14.67 11.25
C ILE A 110 -14.96 -15.47 10.44
N ASN A 111 -15.65 -16.40 11.11
CA ASN A 111 -16.76 -17.14 10.53
C ASN A 111 -17.81 -17.44 11.61
N VAL A 112 -18.66 -16.46 11.88
CA VAL A 112 -19.79 -16.55 12.79
C VAL A 112 -21.08 -16.30 12.04
N LYS A 113 -22.23 -16.58 12.68
CA LYS A 113 -23.55 -16.61 12.04
C LYS A 113 -23.86 -15.37 11.18
N ASP A 114 -23.47 -14.19 11.66
CA ASP A 114 -23.84 -12.90 11.07
C ASP A 114 -22.60 -12.08 10.63
N LEU A 115 -21.41 -12.70 10.61
CA LEU A 115 -20.19 -12.05 10.15
C LEU A 115 -19.21 -13.09 9.61
N ARG A 116 -18.78 -12.87 8.37
CA ARG A 116 -17.68 -13.59 7.74
C ARG A 116 -16.62 -12.60 7.30
N VAL A 117 -15.36 -12.90 7.57
CA VAL A 117 -14.22 -12.08 7.17
C VAL A 117 -13.12 -13.00 6.65
N TYR A 118 -12.67 -12.71 5.43
CA TYR A 118 -11.49 -13.27 4.80
C TYR A 118 -10.37 -12.25 4.84
N GLN A 119 -9.17 -12.71 5.17
CA GLN A 119 -7.94 -11.94 5.11
C GLN A 119 -7.10 -12.45 3.94
N ILE A 120 -6.58 -11.54 3.14
CA ILE A 120 -5.47 -11.78 2.23
C ILE A 120 -4.30 -10.97 2.76
N GLU A 121 -3.27 -11.67 3.23
CA GLU A 121 -2.08 -11.06 3.82
C GLU A 121 -1.16 -10.51 2.73
N LEU A 122 -0.88 -9.20 2.77
CA LEU A 122 0.12 -8.56 1.91
C LEU A 122 1.30 -8.12 2.77
N ILE A 123 2.32 -8.99 2.83
CA ILE A 123 3.51 -8.74 3.63
C ILE A 123 4.46 -7.81 2.86
N ASN A 124 4.62 -6.58 3.33
CA ASN A 124 5.59 -5.64 2.78
C ASN A 124 6.99 -5.95 3.35
N LYS A 125 7.89 -6.44 2.49
CA LYS A 125 9.29 -6.69 2.83
C LYS A 125 10.20 -5.63 2.22
N PHE A 126 11.20 -5.18 2.97
CA PHE A 126 12.28 -4.34 2.45
C PHE A 126 13.61 -4.86 3.00
N ASN A 127 14.54 -5.24 2.11
CA ASN A 127 15.82 -5.86 2.47
C ASN A 127 15.64 -7.01 3.49
N ASP A 128 14.75 -7.97 3.18
CA ASP A 128 14.39 -9.12 4.01
C ASP A 128 13.77 -8.81 5.39
N SER A 129 13.49 -7.54 5.68
CA SER A 129 12.85 -7.11 6.92
C SER A 129 11.39 -6.75 6.68
N ILE A 130 10.49 -7.23 7.55
CA ILE A 130 9.08 -6.85 7.54
C ILE A 130 8.96 -5.46 8.17
N ILE A 131 8.55 -4.45 7.39
CA ILE A 131 8.43 -3.06 7.88
C ILE A 131 6.98 -2.75 8.33
N GLY A 132 6.02 -3.52 7.82
CA GLY A 132 4.62 -3.48 8.19
C GLY A 132 3.85 -4.51 7.37
N ALA A 133 2.57 -4.67 7.64
CA ALA A 133 1.68 -5.46 6.82
C ALA A 133 0.56 -4.57 6.28
N SER A 134 0.15 -4.88 5.06
CA SER A 134 -1.12 -4.45 4.53
C SER A 134 -1.99 -5.70 4.44
N ASP A 135 -3.21 -5.64 4.92
CA ASP A 135 -4.17 -6.71 4.80
C ASP A 135 -5.31 -6.24 3.92
N ILE A 136 -5.82 -7.16 3.11
CA ILE A 136 -7.08 -6.98 2.40
C ILE A 136 -8.11 -7.81 3.15
N LEU A 137 -9.16 -7.16 3.64
CA LEU A 137 -10.27 -7.81 4.31
C LEU A 137 -11.48 -7.82 3.40
N ILE A 138 -11.96 -9.00 3.05
CA ILE A 138 -13.22 -9.20 2.34
C ILE A 138 -14.22 -9.76 3.34
N TYR A 139 -15.31 -9.02 3.56
CA TYR A 139 -16.25 -9.33 4.63
C TYR A 139 -17.69 -9.34 4.15
N LYS A 140 -18.53 -10.03 4.92
CA LYS A 140 -19.97 -10.10 4.73
C LYS A 140 -20.65 -10.01 6.08
N VAL A 141 -21.43 -8.95 6.27
CA VAL A 141 -22.23 -8.72 7.47
C VAL A 141 -23.67 -9.18 7.21
N GLU A 142 -24.19 -10.02 8.10
CA GLU A 142 -25.53 -10.61 8.00
C GLU A 142 -25.81 -11.23 6.62
N ASN A 143 -26.92 -10.85 5.98
CA ASN A 143 -27.32 -11.28 4.64
C ASN A 143 -27.01 -10.22 3.56
N LYS A 144 -26.08 -9.29 3.83
CA LYS A 144 -25.65 -8.28 2.83
C LYS A 144 -24.72 -8.91 1.77
N ALA A 145 -24.40 -8.13 0.74
CA ALA A 145 -23.37 -8.52 -0.22
C ALA A 145 -21.97 -8.53 0.44
N PHE A 146 -21.00 -9.18 -0.21
CA PHE A 146 -19.62 -9.03 0.20
C PHE A 146 -19.15 -7.60 -0.04
N ASP A 147 -18.19 -7.18 0.77
CA ASP A 147 -17.53 -5.90 0.65
C ASP A 147 -16.04 -6.03 1.01
N GLY A 148 -15.22 -5.05 0.63
CA GLY A 148 -13.75 -5.13 0.74
C GLY A 148 -13.13 -3.86 1.32
N ILE A 149 -12.21 -4.00 2.27
CA ILE A 149 -11.38 -2.90 2.78
C ILE A 149 -9.91 -3.28 2.77
N SER A 150 -9.04 -2.28 2.61
CA SER A 150 -7.61 -2.46 2.85
C SER A 150 -7.27 -1.88 4.21
N VAL A 151 -6.51 -2.63 4.99
CA VAL A 151 -6.06 -2.20 6.30
C VAL A 151 -4.55 -2.22 6.30
N ARG A 152 -3.92 -1.22 6.89
CA ARG A 152 -2.46 -1.15 6.96
C ARG A 152 -2.04 -0.75 8.35
N TYR A 153 -1.01 -1.39 8.87
CA TYR A 153 -0.34 -0.90 10.07
C TYR A 153 1.18 -0.80 9.87
N SER A 154 1.77 0.19 10.53
CA SER A 154 3.21 0.46 10.52
C SER A 154 3.74 0.35 11.94
N ILE A 155 4.65 -0.59 12.17
CA ILE A 155 5.37 -0.72 13.44
C ILE A 155 6.33 0.45 13.62
N ARG A 156 6.96 0.90 12.52
CA ARG A 156 7.90 2.02 12.53
C ARG A 156 7.23 3.33 12.92
N ASP A 157 6.07 3.60 12.33
CA ASP A 157 5.37 4.87 12.51
C ASP A 157 4.30 4.79 13.60
N LEU A 158 4.08 3.60 14.18
CA LEU A 158 3.07 3.33 15.20
C LEU A 158 1.68 3.80 14.79
N THR A 159 1.28 3.47 13.56
CA THR A 159 0.02 3.91 12.96
C THR A 159 -0.74 2.76 12.35
N GLY A 160 -2.07 2.88 12.36
CA GLY A 160 -3.00 2.03 11.63
C GLY A 160 -3.86 2.88 10.73
N TYR A 161 -4.17 2.37 9.55
CA TYR A 161 -5.00 3.04 8.56
C TYR A 161 -5.98 2.05 7.96
N VAL A 162 -7.25 2.44 7.92
CA VAL A 162 -8.30 1.70 7.21
C VAL A 162 -8.59 2.50 5.93
N TYR A 163 -8.33 1.89 4.79
CA TYR A 163 -8.62 2.42 3.46
C TYR A 163 -9.83 1.70 2.89
N TYR A 164 -10.80 2.48 2.44
CA TYR A 164 -12.08 1.98 1.97
C TYR A 164 -12.60 2.96 0.90
N GLU A 165 -13.28 2.46 -0.13
CA GLU A 165 -13.92 3.29 -1.16
C GLU A 165 -15.09 4.12 -0.55
N GLU A 166 -15.49 5.26 -1.13
CA GLU A 166 -16.52 6.14 -0.53
C GLU A 166 -17.91 5.48 -0.32
N LYS A 167 -18.13 4.25 -0.78
CA LYS A 167 -19.42 3.56 -0.80
C LYS A 167 -19.67 2.60 0.38
N HIS A 168 -18.70 2.40 1.27
CA HIS A 168 -18.88 1.43 2.36
C HIS A 168 -19.83 1.94 3.45
N ASP A 169 -20.59 1.00 4.03
CA ASP A 169 -21.38 1.25 5.23
C ASP A 169 -20.44 1.27 6.45
N MET A 170 -20.21 2.46 7.00
CA MET A 170 -19.32 2.62 8.15
C MET A 170 -19.73 1.77 9.36
N ALA A 171 -21.01 1.45 9.52
CA ALA A 171 -21.46 0.58 10.60
C ALA A 171 -20.95 -0.86 10.43
N ASP A 172 -20.87 -1.34 9.20
CA ASP A 172 -20.35 -2.67 8.88
C ASP A 172 -18.84 -2.73 9.12
N VAL A 173 -18.10 -1.69 8.69
CA VAL A 173 -16.65 -1.58 8.93
C VAL A 173 -16.35 -1.54 10.43
N ILE A 174 -17.12 -0.78 11.22
CA ILE A 174 -17.00 -0.76 12.69
C ILE A 174 -17.27 -2.14 13.28
N THR A 175 -18.29 -2.85 12.79
CA THR A 175 -18.61 -4.22 13.24
C THR A 175 -17.44 -5.16 12.99
N VAL A 176 -16.88 -5.16 11.78
CA VAL A 176 -15.69 -5.96 11.42
C VAL A 176 -14.50 -5.63 12.33
N ALA A 177 -14.19 -4.34 12.48
CA ALA A 177 -13.07 -3.86 13.26
C ALA A 177 -13.16 -4.28 14.73
N LYS A 178 -14.34 -4.12 15.36
CA LYS A 178 -14.58 -4.55 16.74
C LYS A 178 -14.37 -6.04 16.91
N THR A 179 -14.97 -6.86 16.04
CA THR A 179 -14.83 -8.33 16.14
C THR A 179 -13.39 -8.79 15.94
N LEU A 180 -12.60 -8.13 15.09
CA LEU A 180 -11.18 -8.46 14.94
C LEU A 180 -10.36 -8.05 16.16
N VAL A 181 -10.62 -6.89 16.75
CA VAL A 181 -9.97 -6.43 17.98
C VAL A 181 -10.26 -7.35 19.17
N GLU A 182 -11.46 -7.93 19.26
CA GLU A 182 -11.83 -8.90 20.31
C GLU A 182 -10.96 -10.17 20.30
N LYS A 183 -10.27 -10.47 19.18
CA LYS A 183 -9.29 -11.57 19.12
C LYS A 183 -8.02 -11.29 19.92
N LYS A 184 -7.81 -10.04 20.36
CA LYS A 184 -6.65 -9.58 21.15
C LYS A 184 -5.30 -9.75 20.45
N GLU A 185 -5.29 -9.95 19.14
CA GLU A 185 -4.08 -9.93 18.33
C GLU A 185 -3.67 -8.47 18.14
N TRP A 186 -2.42 -8.13 18.47
CA TRP A 186 -1.94 -6.74 18.48
C TRP A 186 -1.95 -6.09 17.09
N GLU A 187 -1.90 -6.89 16.03
CA GLU A 187 -2.03 -6.40 14.66
C GLU A 187 -3.39 -5.74 14.42
N TRP A 188 -4.50 -6.36 14.85
CA TRP A 188 -5.83 -5.77 14.72
C TRP A 188 -6.02 -4.55 15.60
N ILE A 189 -5.40 -4.56 16.79
CA ILE A 189 -5.42 -3.39 17.68
C ILE A 189 -4.65 -2.23 17.06
N MET A 190 -3.48 -2.47 16.46
CA MET A 190 -2.74 -1.43 15.74
C MET A 190 -3.50 -0.96 14.50
N ALA A 191 -4.07 -1.89 13.74
CA ALA A 191 -4.78 -1.62 12.49
C ALA A 191 -6.06 -0.80 12.67
N PHE A 192 -6.85 -1.11 13.71
CA PHE A 192 -8.17 -0.52 13.94
C PHE A 192 -8.27 0.40 15.16
N GLY A 193 -7.25 0.46 16.02
CA GLY A 193 -7.33 1.17 17.29
C GLY A 193 -7.67 2.65 17.15
N ASP A 194 -7.00 3.34 16.23
CA ASP A 194 -7.24 4.76 15.95
C ASP A 194 -8.65 4.97 15.37
N PHE A 195 -8.99 4.18 14.35
CA PHE A 195 -10.29 4.18 13.69
C PHE A 195 -11.47 3.99 14.66
N LEU A 196 -11.36 3.02 15.59
CA LEU A 196 -12.40 2.75 16.56
C LEU A 196 -12.48 3.84 17.65
N VAL A 197 -11.36 4.45 18.02
CA VAL A 197 -11.37 5.62 18.92
C VAL A 197 -12.08 6.80 18.26
N GLU A 198 -11.83 7.07 16.98
CA GLU A 198 -12.55 8.10 16.20
C GLU A 198 -14.05 7.80 16.08
N ALA A 199 -14.41 6.51 15.98
CA ALA A 199 -15.79 6.05 15.99
C ALA A 199 -16.47 6.14 17.38
N GLY A 200 -15.73 6.52 18.43
CA GLY A 200 -16.25 6.67 19.79
C GLY A 200 -16.46 5.35 20.53
N ASP A 201 -15.68 4.32 20.21
CA ASP A 201 -15.75 3.03 20.90
C ASP A 201 -15.04 3.10 22.28
N ASP A 202 -15.81 2.91 23.35
CA ASP A 202 -15.29 2.99 24.72
C ASP A 202 -14.44 1.76 25.11
N GLU A 203 -14.67 0.61 24.47
CA GLU A 203 -13.96 -0.62 24.80
C GLU A 203 -12.51 -0.55 24.31
N ILE A 204 -12.29 -0.15 23.05
CA ILE A 204 -10.95 0.08 22.53
C ILE A 204 -10.23 1.17 23.33
N LEU A 205 -10.94 2.20 23.79
CA LEU A 205 -10.34 3.25 24.60
C LEU A 205 -9.78 2.69 25.90
N ASN A 206 -10.55 1.83 26.58
CA ASN A 206 -10.12 1.18 27.81
C ASN A 206 -8.93 0.23 27.57
N ILE A 207 -8.93 -0.51 26.47
CA ILE A 207 -7.80 -1.36 26.07
C ILE A 207 -6.54 -0.52 25.87
N LEU A 208 -6.61 0.56 25.10
CA LEU A 208 -5.47 1.44 24.83
C LEU A 208 -4.98 2.13 26.11
N GLN A 209 -5.87 2.55 27.01
CA GLN A 209 -5.46 3.14 28.30
C GLN A 209 -4.65 2.16 29.14
N ARG A 210 -5.06 0.88 29.19
CA ARG A 210 -4.30 -0.17 29.86
C ARG A 210 -2.95 -0.41 29.20
N TYR A 211 -2.91 -0.54 27.89
CA TYR A 211 -1.68 -0.77 27.14
C TYR A 211 -0.70 0.38 27.29
N ALA A 212 -1.17 1.63 27.28
CA ALA A 212 -0.34 2.80 27.57
C ALA A 212 0.31 2.73 28.97
N GLY A 213 -0.41 2.19 29.95
CA GLY A 213 0.10 1.90 31.29
C GLY A 213 1.01 0.66 31.39
N GLY A 214 1.19 -0.09 30.30
CA GLY A 214 1.94 -1.36 30.29
C GLY A 214 1.20 -2.54 30.92
N ASP A 215 -0.13 -2.47 31.04
CA ASP A 215 -0.97 -3.50 31.67
C ASP A 215 -1.50 -4.51 30.64
N PHE A 216 -0.78 -5.62 30.50
CA PHE A 216 -1.10 -6.73 29.60
C PHE A 216 -1.51 -7.98 30.39
N THR A 217 -2.58 -8.64 29.96
CA THR A 217 -3.00 -9.93 30.50
C THR A 217 -2.09 -11.06 30.00
N GLU A 218 -2.03 -12.15 30.77
CA GLU A 218 -1.30 -13.36 30.34
C GLU A 218 -1.84 -13.96 29.03
N GLU A 219 -3.15 -13.83 28.79
CA GLU A 219 -3.80 -14.29 27.56
C GLU A 219 -3.30 -13.50 26.35
N GLU A 220 -3.25 -12.18 26.43
CA GLU A 220 -2.74 -11.31 25.37
C GLU A 220 -1.27 -11.61 25.07
N LEU A 221 -0.44 -11.76 26.11
CA LEU A 221 0.98 -12.11 25.94
C LEU A 221 1.16 -13.47 25.28
N LYS A 222 0.27 -14.43 25.56
CA LYS A 222 0.30 -15.77 24.97
C LYS A 222 -0.14 -15.77 23.51
N ILE A 223 -1.22 -15.05 23.18
CA ILE A 223 -1.73 -14.91 21.80
C ILE A 223 -0.65 -14.25 20.92
N ASN A 224 0.00 -13.21 21.44
CA ASN A 224 0.95 -12.41 20.68
C ASN A 224 2.41 -12.84 20.81
N LYS A 225 2.69 -14.04 21.35
CA LYS A 225 4.05 -14.50 21.63
C LYS A 225 4.95 -14.55 20.38
N ASP A 226 4.34 -14.83 19.22
CA ASP A 226 5.01 -14.96 17.92
C ASP A 226 4.79 -13.72 17.04
N SER A 227 4.14 -12.68 17.57
CA SER A 227 3.90 -11.44 16.85
C SER A 227 5.21 -10.67 16.64
N ILE A 228 5.34 -10.05 15.48
CA ILE A 228 6.39 -9.06 15.22
C ILE A 228 6.17 -7.76 16.01
N ILE A 229 4.94 -7.53 16.49
CA ILE A 229 4.59 -6.42 17.36
C ILE A 229 5.00 -6.81 18.78
N THR A 230 5.69 -5.93 19.49
CA THR A 230 6.14 -6.16 20.86
C THR A 230 5.26 -5.41 21.84
N THR A 231 5.30 -5.77 23.12
CA THR A 231 4.64 -5.02 24.20
C THR A 231 5.00 -3.53 24.17
N ARG A 232 6.26 -3.21 23.85
CA ARG A 232 6.71 -1.83 23.68
C ARG A 232 6.05 -1.15 22.49
N HIS A 233 5.98 -1.81 21.33
CA HIS A 233 5.34 -1.24 20.14
C HIS A 233 3.88 -0.90 20.42
N ILE A 234 3.12 -1.82 21.01
CA ILE A 234 1.70 -1.58 21.28
C ILE A 234 1.48 -0.55 22.40
N GLN A 235 2.38 -0.48 23.38
CA GLN A 235 2.35 0.57 24.41
C GLN A 235 2.60 1.95 23.80
N ASP A 236 3.65 2.08 22.97
CA ASP A 236 3.98 3.35 22.31
C ASP A 236 2.86 3.78 21.34
N PHE A 237 2.26 2.83 20.61
CA PHE A 237 1.06 3.05 19.79
C PHE A 237 -0.11 3.60 20.63
N ALA A 238 -0.42 2.95 21.75
CA ALA A 238 -1.54 3.36 22.60
C ALA A 238 -1.33 4.76 23.19
N ILE A 239 -0.11 5.10 23.61
CA ILE A 239 0.25 6.44 24.09
C ILE A 239 0.04 7.47 22.98
N ARG A 240 0.46 7.18 21.74
CA ARG A 240 0.23 8.09 20.59
C ARG A 240 -1.25 8.35 20.38
N VAL A 241 -2.05 7.30 20.19
CA VAL A 241 -3.49 7.42 19.89
C VAL A 241 -4.21 8.23 20.98
N LEU A 242 -3.88 8.00 22.24
CA LEU A 242 -4.50 8.72 23.37
C LEU A 242 -4.04 10.18 23.53
N ALA A 243 -2.88 10.55 22.98
CA ALA A 243 -2.35 11.90 23.04
C ALA A 243 -2.91 12.82 21.95
N GLU A 244 -3.50 12.27 20.88
CA GLU A 244 -4.06 13.05 19.79
C GLU A 244 -5.35 13.77 20.25
N PRO A 245 -5.46 15.09 20.03
CA PRO A 245 -6.67 15.81 20.37
C PRO A 245 -7.79 15.28 19.50
N ARG A 246 -8.82 14.72 20.15
CA ARG A 246 -10.06 14.31 19.48
C ARG A 246 -10.62 15.53 18.79
N ASN A 247 -10.50 15.60 17.47
CA ASN A 247 -11.16 16.62 16.67
C ASN A 247 -12.66 16.39 16.81
N GLY A 248 -13.26 17.04 17.81
CA GLY A 248 -14.70 17.00 18.05
C GLY A 248 -15.41 17.44 16.79
N LYS A 249 -16.14 16.51 16.18
CA LYS A 249 -17.29 16.85 15.34
C LYS A 249 -18.45 17.27 16.24
#